data_AF-A0A9E4USA4-F1
#
_entry.id   AF-A0A9E4USA4-F1
#
_cell.length_a   1.000
_cell.length_b   1.000
_cell.length_c   1.000
_cell.angle_alpha   90.00
_cell.angle_beta   90.00
_cell.angle_gamma   90.00
#
_symmetry.space_group_name_H-M   'P 1'
#
loop_
_entity.id
_entity.type
_entity.pdbx_description
1 polymer ?
#
loop_
_entity_poly.entity_id
_entity_poly.type
_entity_poly.pdbx_seq_one_letter_code
_entity_poly.pdbx_strand_id
1 'polypeptide(L)'
;MATQPQNDGPAFGGSISFSKVVDLSWPVHPGIPQWPGDPVVEFETVADIEEDGYFLRRFSMGEHSGTHLSAPSSFQTGAPGHPGTAGLSPQDLVRPAIVIDIAALAETDRDYALTMNDVLDWESDHGPVPQGCVALLRTGWQARWNSPHDYLGGTSADQLHFPGFGLDAARLLFEGRSAAGIGTDTAGAEPGADTGFSVSRLALENRLI
;
A
#
# COMPACT_ATOMS: atom_id res chain seq x y z
N MET A 1 33.64 -4.93 7.18
CA MET A 1 33.39 -3.59 6.61
C MET A 1 32.39 -2.93 7.54
N ALA A 2 32.84 -1.99 8.38
CA ALA A 2 32.03 -1.40 9.42
C ALA A 2 31.19 -0.26 8.83
N THR A 3 29.87 -0.41 8.83
CA THR A 3 28.93 0.65 8.44
C THR A 3 28.75 1.60 9.64
N GLN A 4 28.95 2.89 9.41
CA GLN A 4 28.75 3.95 10.40
C GLN A 4 27.29 3.98 10.92
N PRO A 5 27.07 4.48 12.15
CA PRO A 5 25.75 4.45 12.78
C PRO A 5 24.78 5.32 11.99
N GLN A 6 23.67 4.69 11.60
CA GLN A 6 22.61 5.27 10.80
C GLN A 6 21.75 6.20 11.64
N ASN A 7 21.02 7.08 10.95
CA ASN A 7 19.93 7.86 11.51
C ASN A 7 18.76 6.89 11.77
N ASP A 8 18.96 5.95 12.69
CA ASP A 8 17.94 5.00 13.10
C ASP A 8 16.83 5.83 13.74
N GLY A 9 15.66 5.89 13.09
CA GLY A 9 14.44 6.34 13.75
C GLY A 9 14.28 5.62 15.10
N PRO A 10 13.53 6.17 16.06
CA PRO A 10 13.48 5.62 17.41
C PRO A 10 13.14 4.13 17.35
N ALA A 11 14.10 3.29 17.73
CA ALA A 11 13.86 1.86 17.85
C ALA A 11 12.75 1.67 18.88
N PHE A 12 11.65 1.04 18.48
CA PHE A 12 10.63 0.60 19.43
C PHE A 12 11.28 -0.43 20.35
N GLY A 13 11.69 0.00 21.54
CA GLY A 13 12.26 -0.87 22.55
C GLY A 13 11.22 -1.88 23.02
N GLY A 14 11.48 -3.18 22.84
CA GLY A 14 10.60 -4.24 23.32
C GLY A 14 10.74 -5.55 22.56
N SER A 15 10.20 -6.62 23.13
CA SER A 15 10.00 -7.90 22.43
C SER A 15 8.63 -7.90 21.76
N ILE A 16 8.55 -8.20 20.46
CA ILE A 16 7.29 -8.44 19.76
C ILE A 16 6.90 -9.91 19.96
N SER A 17 5.70 -10.15 20.49
CA SER A 17 5.10 -11.50 20.58
C SER A 17 3.79 -11.53 19.79
N PHE A 18 3.57 -12.59 19.02
CA PHE A 18 2.34 -12.78 18.25
C PHE A 18 1.80 -14.20 18.45
N SER A 19 0.49 -14.35 18.34
CA SER A 19 -0.19 -15.66 18.37
C SER A 19 -0.54 -16.17 16.96
N LYS A 20 -0.54 -15.29 15.96
CA LYS A 20 -0.89 -15.59 14.58
C LYS A 20 -0.13 -14.69 13.61
N VAL A 21 0.22 -15.25 12.46
CA VAL A 21 0.72 -14.52 11.29
C VAL A 21 -0.38 -14.56 10.23
N VAL A 22 -0.65 -13.42 9.60
CA VAL A 22 -1.63 -13.28 8.52
C VAL A 22 -0.88 -12.74 7.30
N ASP A 23 -1.03 -13.41 6.17
CA ASP A 23 -0.52 -12.91 4.89
C ASP A 23 -1.52 -11.93 4.28
N LEU A 24 -1.03 -10.75 3.90
CA LEU A 24 -1.81 -9.69 3.26
C LEU A 24 -1.42 -9.49 1.78
N SER A 25 -0.67 -10.45 1.22
CA SER A 25 -0.12 -10.36 -0.13
C SER A 25 -0.91 -11.19 -1.14
N TRP A 26 -0.99 -10.68 -2.36
CA TRP A 26 -1.47 -11.45 -3.51
C TRP A 26 -0.32 -12.14 -4.25
N PRO A 27 -0.48 -13.41 -4.68
CA PRO A 27 0.49 -14.06 -5.56
C PRO A 27 0.65 -13.30 -6.88
N VAL A 28 1.90 -13.06 -7.29
CA VAL A 28 2.23 -12.37 -8.54
C VAL A 28 2.23 -13.36 -9.72
N HIS A 29 1.44 -13.07 -10.76
CA HIS A 29 1.37 -13.83 -12.01
C HIS A 29 0.92 -12.91 -13.17
N PRO A 30 1.09 -13.30 -14.47
CA PRO A 30 0.75 -12.46 -15.63
C PRO A 30 -0.72 -12.04 -15.82
N GLY A 31 -1.60 -12.38 -14.87
CA GLY A 31 -3.04 -12.10 -14.93
C GLY A 31 -3.57 -11.31 -13.74
N ILE A 32 -2.69 -10.81 -12.87
CA ILE A 32 -3.09 -9.91 -11.78
C ILE A 32 -3.66 -8.61 -12.35
N PRO A 33 -4.52 -7.89 -11.62
CA PRO A 33 -4.89 -6.53 -11.98
C PRO A 33 -3.66 -5.65 -12.21
N GLN A 34 -3.69 -4.89 -13.30
CA GLN A 34 -2.58 -4.05 -13.75
C GLN A 34 -3.08 -2.63 -13.99
N TRP A 35 -2.39 -1.65 -13.40
CA TRP A 35 -2.69 -0.25 -13.66
C TRP A 35 -2.59 0.06 -15.17
N PRO A 36 -3.56 0.78 -15.78
CA PRO A 36 -3.52 1.05 -17.21
C PRO A 36 -2.24 1.77 -17.65
N GLY A 37 -1.45 1.12 -18.50
CA GLY A 37 -0.21 1.66 -19.07
C GLY A 37 1.08 1.21 -18.36
N ASP A 38 1.00 0.52 -17.24
CA ASP A 38 2.17 0.01 -16.52
C ASP A 38 2.86 -1.16 -17.26
N PRO A 39 4.12 -1.48 -16.93
CA PRO A 39 4.79 -2.69 -17.40
C PRO A 39 4.04 -3.96 -16.96
N VAL A 40 3.93 -4.94 -17.85
CA VAL A 40 3.28 -6.23 -17.56
C VAL A 40 4.13 -7.12 -16.66
N VAL A 41 3.46 -7.99 -15.91
CA VAL A 41 4.12 -9.08 -15.18
C VAL A 41 4.40 -10.21 -16.16
N GLU A 42 5.67 -10.54 -16.35
CA GLU A 42 6.10 -11.61 -17.25
C GLU A 42 6.99 -12.60 -16.52
N PHE A 43 6.86 -13.87 -16.85
CA PHE A 43 7.73 -14.95 -16.39
C PHE A 43 8.23 -15.73 -17.59
N GLU A 44 9.52 -16.03 -17.60
CA GLU A 44 10.19 -16.84 -18.61
C GLU A 44 10.94 -17.97 -17.93
N THR A 45 10.68 -19.21 -18.35
CA THR A 45 11.45 -20.37 -17.89
C THR A 45 12.85 -20.33 -18.50
N VAL A 46 13.86 -20.34 -17.63
CA VAL A 46 15.29 -20.29 -17.98
C VAL A 46 15.94 -21.66 -17.84
N ALA A 47 15.45 -22.48 -16.91
CA ALA A 47 15.90 -23.86 -16.70
C ALA A 47 14.73 -24.74 -16.25
N ASP A 48 14.72 -25.99 -16.68
CA ASP A 48 13.74 -27.00 -16.29
C ASP A 48 14.39 -28.15 -15.51
N ILE A 49 13.63 -28.77 -14.59
CA ILE A 49 14.15 -29.83 -13.74
C ILE A 49 14.59 -31.05 -14.56
N GLU A 50 13.87 -31.39 -15.64
CA GLU A 50 14.16 -32.59 -16.43
C GLU A 50 15.47 -32.47 -17.20
N GLU A 51 15.79 -31.26 -17.70
CA GLU A 51 16.97 -31.01 -18.52
C GLU A 51 18.18 -30.55 -17.70
N ASP A 52 17.96 -29.66 -16.72
CA ASP A 52 19.02 -28.95 -15.99
C ASP A 52 19.19 -29.43 -14.54
N GLY A 53 18.24 -30.21 -14.02
CA GLY A 53 18.22 -30.66 -12.62
C GLY A 53 17.74 -29.61 -11.62
N TYR A 54 17.28 -28.44 -12.08
CA TYR A 54 16.66 -27.40 -11.25
C TYR A 54 15.67 -26.56 -12.06
N PHE A 55 14.68 -25.97 -11.39
CA PHE A 55 13.74 -25.03 -12.01
C PHE A 55 14.18 -23.59 -11.78
N LEU A 56 14.27 -22.79 -12.83
CA LEU A 56 14.56 -21.36 -12.73
C LEU A 56 13.69 -20.57 -13.70
N ARG A 57 13.15 -19.45 -13.21
CA ARG A 57 12.49 -18.46 -14.05
C ARG A 57 13.15 -17.10 -13.89
N ARG A 58 13.20 -16.37 -15.01
CA ARG A 58 13.36 -14.92 -15.04
C ARG A 58 11.97 -14.29 -14.97
N PHE A 59 11.86 -13.12 -14.35
CA PHE A 59 10.62 -12.35 -14.35
C PHE A 59 10.89 -10.85 -14.44
N SER A 60 9.88 -10.10 -14.90
CA SER A 60 9.82 -8.64 -14.94
C SER A 60 8.43 -8.20 -14.47
N MET A 61 8.35 -7.01 -13.86
CA MET A 61 7.10 -6.39 -13.41
C MET A 61 7.31 -4.88 -13.22
N GLY A 62 6.22 -4.10 -13.22
CA GLY A 62 6.25 -2.72 -12.76
C GLY A 62 6.39 -2.64 -11.24
N GLU A 63 6.98 -1.57 -10.71
CA GLU A 63 7.18 -1.38 -9.26
C GLU A 63 5.85 -1.32 -8.49
N HIS A 64 4.77 -0.88 -9.14
CA HIS A 64 3.43 -0.79 -8.56
C HIS A 64 2.52 -2.00 -8.90
N SER A 65 3.10 -3.13 -9.29
CA SER A 65 2.36 -4.36 -9.61
C SER A 65 2.13 -5.21 -8.35
N GLY A 66 0.90 -5.71 -8.15
CA GLY A 66 0.58 -6.58 -7.01
C GLY A 66 0.45 -5.81 -5.68
N THR A 67 0.62 -6.53 -4.58
CA THR A 67 0.81 -5.92 -3.25
C THR A 67 2.20 -5.27 -3.20
N HIS A 68 2.25 -3.95 -3.11
CA HIS A 68 3.48 -3.17 -3.20
C HIS A 68 3.53 -2.07 -2.13
N LEU A 69 4.70 -1.42 -2.03
CA LEU A 69 4.90 -0.21 -1.24
C LEU A 69 5.22 0.93 -2.21
N SER A 70 4.95 2.17 -1.82
CA SER A 70 5.32 3.34 -2.62
C SER A 70 6.51 4.08 -2.01
N ALA A 71 7.20 4.88 -2.81
CA ALA A 71 8.31 5.70 -2.35
C ALA A 71 8.12 7.16 -2.76
N PRO A 72 8.70 8.12 -2.03
CA PRO A 72 8.68 9.54 -2.39
C PRO A 72 9.08 9.82 -3.84
N SER A 73 10.04 9.06 -4.38
CA SER A 73 10.47 9.15 -5.78
C SER A 73 9.36 8.94 -6.80
N SER A 74 8.24 8.30 -6.43
CA SER A 74 7.08 8.09 -7.32
C SER A 74 6.38 9.40 -7.70
N PHE A 75 6.45 10.45 -6.85
CA PHE A 75 5.81 11.75 -7.11
C PHE A 75 6.76 12.96 -6.98
N GLN A 76 7.99 12.75 -6.53
CA GLN A 76 8.95 13.83 -6.29
C GLN A 76 10.29 13.59 -7.00
N THR A 77 10.63 14.51 -7.90
CA THR A 77 11.93 14.51 -8.58
C THR A 77 13.08 14.66 -7.59
N GLY A 78 13.99 13.70 -7.57
CA GLY A 78 15.19 13.72 -6.71
C GLY A 78 14.94 13.28 -5.26
N ALA A 79 13.71 12.87 -4.92
CA ALA A 79 13.40 12.26 -3.64
C ALA A 79 13.90 10.80 -3.58
N PRO A 80 14.10 10.24 -2.39
CA PRO A 80 14.59 8.87 -2.23
C PRO A 80 13.58 7.83 -2.75
N GLY A 81 14.11 6.75 -3.34
CA GLY A 81 13.38 5.51 -3.66
C GLY A 81 13.41 4.49 -2.51
N HIS A 82 13.02 3.24 -2.80
CA HIS A 82 12.87 2.20 -1.77
C HIS A 82 14.18 1.81 -1.02
N PRO A 83 15.34 1.53 -1.67
CA PRO A 83 16.54 1.11 -0.94
C PRO A 83 17.62 2.21 -0.85
N GLY A 84 18.21 2.41 0.33
CA GLY A 84 19.46 3.15 0.51
C GLY A 84 19.53 4.05 1.75
N THR A 85 20.65 4.73 1.96
CA THR A 85 20.92 5.62 3.12
C THR A 85 20.00 6.83 3.25
N ALA A 86 19.15 7.07 2.25
CA ALA A 86 18.12 8.12 2.24
C ALA A 86 16.68 7.57 2.11
N GLY A 87 16.51 6.24 1.95
CA GLY A 87 15.21 5.56 1.78
C GLY A 87 14.72 4.88 3.07
N LEU A 88 13.79 3.92 2.93
CA LEU A 88 13.20 3.17 4.06
C LEU A 88 14.28 2.43 4.86
N SER A 89 14.31 2.63 6.17
CA SER A 89 15.11 1.78 7.06
C SER A 89 14.35 0.48 7.38
N PRO A 90 15.03 -0.63 7.70
CA PRO A 90 14.36 -1.84 8.16
C PRO A 90 13.43 -1.61 9.37
N GLN A 91 13.73 -0.64 10.22
CA GLN A 91 12.91 -0.25 11.37
C GLN A 91 11.59 0.39 10.94
N ASP A 92 11.53 1.01 9.75
CA ASP A 92 10.29 1.57 9.21
C ASP A 92 9.31 0.49 8.73
N LEU A 93 9.80 -0.71 8.43
CA LEU A 93 9.01 -1.84 7.93
C LEU A 93 8.25 -2.60 9.03
N VAL A 94 8.46 -2.26 10.30
CA VAL A 94 7.79 -2.88 11.45
C VAL A 94 7.09 -1.81 12.27
N ARG A 95 5.77 -1.72 12.11
CA ARG A 95 4.93 -0.71 12.74
C ARG A 95 3.68 -1.35 13.37
N PRO A 96 3.12 -0.75 14.44
CA PRO A 96 1.75 -1.08 14.83
C PRO A 96 0.81 -0.69 13.69
N ALA A 97 -0.34 -1.36 13.58
CA ALA A 97 -1.35 -1.03 12.59
C ALA A 97 -2.73 -0.94 13.23
N ILE A 98 -3.57 -0.06 12.67
CA ILE A 98 -5.01 -0.03 12.93
C ILE A 98 -5.74 -0.47 11.67
N VAL A 99 -6.97 -0.95 11.82
CA VAL A 99 -7.83 -1.32 10.69
C VAL A 99 -9.10 -0.50 10.79
N ILE A 100 -9.36 0.33 9.78
CA ILE A 100 -10.60 1.07 9.60
C ILE A 100 -11.41 0.33 8.54
N ASP A 101 -12.60 -0.15 8.90
CA ASP A 101 -13.43 -0.98 8.04
C ASP A 101 -14.58 -0.17 7.44
N ILE A 102 -14.54 0.01 6.12
CA ILE A 102 -15.58 0.68 5.34
C ILE A 102 -16.25 -0.26 4.34
N ALA A 103 -16.11 -1.58 4.50
CA ALA A 103 -16.55 -2.53 3.46
C ALA A 103 -18.04 -2.41 3.12
N ALA A 104 -18.89 -2.13 4.11
CA ALA A 104 -20.32 -1.91 3.86
C ALA A 104 -20.60 -0.62 3.07
N LEU A 105 -19.82 0.44 3.30
CA LEU A 105 -19.94 1.73 2.61
C LEU A 105 -19.43 1.60 1.16
N ALA A 106 -18.25 0.99 0.99
CA ALA A 106 -17.63 0.70 -0.30
C ALA A 106 -18.48 -0.20 -1.21
N GLU A 107 -19.29 -1.09 -0.65
CA GLU A 107 -20.23 -1.91 -1.42
C GLU A 107 -21.40 -1.08 -1.97
N THR A 108 -21.81 -0.02 -1.26
CA THR A 108 -22.89 0.88 -1.70
C THR A 108 -22.40 1.98 -2.63
N ASP A 109 -21.16 2.42 -2.46
CA ASP A 109 -20.52 3.46 -3.24
C ASP A 109 -19.09 3.03 -3.62
N ARG A 110 -18.91 2.76 -4.91
CA ARG A 110 -17.62 2.31 -5.47
C ARG A 110 -16.53 3.37 -5.39
N ASP A 111 -16.90 4.64 -5.27
CA ASP A 111 -15.98 5.77 -5.19
C ASP A 111 -15.92 6.35 -3.77
N TYR A 112 -16.38 5.58 -2.76
CA TYR A 112 -16.40 6.03 -1.38
C TYR A 112 -15.00 6.45 -0.92
N ALA A 113 -14.91 7.69 -0.46
CA ALA A 113 -13.71 8.26 0.11
C ALA A 113 -13.87 8.27 1.64
N LEU A 114 -12.98 7.57 2.36
CA LEU A 114 -12.93 7.59 3.82
C LEU A 114 -12.96 9.05 4.30
N THR A 115 -13.93 9.38 5.13
CA THR A 115 -14.14 10.73 5.64
C THR A 115 -13.43 10.92 6.99
N MET A 116 -13.26 12.18 7.38
CA MET A 116 -12.77 12.51 8.71
C MET A 116 -13.68 11.97 9.81
N ASN A 117 -15.00 11.96 9.57
CA ASN A 117 -15.97 11.44 10.54
C ASN A 117 -15.81 9.94 10.74
N ASP A 118 -15.55 9.16 9.69
CA ASP A 118 -15.29 7.71 9.82
C ASP A 118 -14.08 7.43 10.72
N VAL A 119 -13.03 8.28 10.62
CA VAL A 119 -11.86 8.18 11.51
C VAL A 119 -12.24 8.51 12.96
N LEU A 120 -13.05 9.55 13.18
CA LEU A 120 -13.49 9.94 14.53
C LEU A 120 -14.43 8.90 15.16
N ASP A 121 -15.30 8.31 14.37
CA ASP A 121 -16.19 7.22 14.79
C ASP A 121 -15.36 5.98 15.16
N TRP A 122 -14.35 5.64 14.35
CA TRP A 122 -13.39 4.60 14.69
C TRP A 122 -12.68 4.88 16.04
N GLU A 123 -12.23 6.12 16.26
CA GLU A 123 -11.58 6.51 17.53
C GLU A 123 -12.52 6.46 18.74
N SER A 124 -13.80 6.75 18.55
CA SER A 124 -14.83 6.62 19.58
C SER A 124 -14.95 5.17 20.06
N ASP A 125 -14.86 4.21 19.15
CA ASP A 125 -15.03 2.79 19.46
C ASP A 125 -13.74 2.09 19.92
N HIS A 126 -12.58 2.53 19.42
CA HIS A 126 -11.29 1.82 19.62
C HIS A 126 -10.27 2.60 20.45
N GLY A 127 -10.55 3.86 20.77
CA GLY A 127 -9.59 4.79 21.35
C GLY A 127 -8.75 5.52 20.31
N PRO A 128 -7.82 6.38 20.75
CA PRO A 128 -7.06 7.25 19.85
C PRO A 128 -6.17 6.45 18.90
N VAL A 129 -6.00 6.96 17.67
CA VAL A 129 -5.05 6.41 16.71
C VAL A 129 -3.63 6.43 17.32
N PRO A 130 -2.95 5.27 17.43
CA PRO A 130 -1.62 5.21 18.01
C PRO A 130 -0.58 5.95 17.15
N GLN A 131 0.25 6.78 17.77
CA GLN A 131 1.33 7.47 17.07
C GLN A 131 2.27 6.47 16.35
N GLY A 132 2.61 6.78 15.11
CA GLY A 132 3.53 5.97 14.30
C GLY A 132 2.94 4.66 13.80
N CYS A 133 1.61 4.47 13.84
CA CYS A 133 0.95 3.31 13.26
C CYS A 133 0.76 3.44 11.74
N VAL A 134 0.50 2.32 11.09
CA VAL A 134 -0.07 2.27 9.74
C VAL A 134 -1.58 2.15 9.84
N ALA A 135 -2.33 3.02 9.16
CA ALA A 135 -3.77 2.88 9.05
C ALA A 135 -4.12 2.04 7.82
N LEU A 136 -4.66 0.84 8.04
CA LEU A 136 -5.12 -0.04 6.98
C LEU A 136 -6.62 0.20 6.75
N LEU A 137 -6.99 0.53 5.52
CA LEU A 137 -8.38 0.65 5.09
C LEU A 137 -8.85 -0.69 4.55
N ARG A 138 -9.82 -1.31 5.23
CA ARG A 138 -10.50 -2.50 4.77
C ARG A 138 -11.74 -2.07 3.99
N THR A 139 -11.71 -2.24 2.69
CA THR A 139 -12.84 -1.88 1.80
C THR A 139 -13.62 -3.09 1.32
N GLY A 140 -13.10 -4.31 1.52
CA GLY A 140 -13.73 -5.52 0.96
C GLY A 140 -13.45 -5.68 -0.55
N TRP A 141 -12.58 -4.85 -1.11
CA TRP A 141 -12.31 -4.82 -2.55
C TRP A 141 -11.43 -5.96 -3.03
N GLN A 142 -10.65 -6.57 -2.13
CA GLN A 142 -9.86 -7.76 -2.43
C GLN A 142 -10.71 -8.92 -3.00
N ALA A 143 -12.01 -8.96 -2.71
CA ALA A 143 -12.94 -9.93 -3.30
C ALA A 143 -13.02 -9.85 -4.85
N ARG A 144 -12.64 -8.70 -5.44
CA ARG A 144 -12.66 -8.44 -6.89
C ARG A 144 -11.32 -8.76 -7.57
N TRP A 145 -10.28 -9.13 -6.83
CA TRP A 145 -8.91 -9.33 -7.35
C TRP A 145 -8.83 -10.22 -8.60
N ASN A 146 -9.59 -11.32 -8.62
CA ASN A 146 -9.59 -12.26 -9.74
C ASN A 146 -10.31 -11.76 -11.00
N SER A 147 -10.92 -10.57 -10.95
CA SER A 147 -11.52 -9.86 -12.08
C SER A 147 -10.83 -8.50 -12.23
N PRO A 148 -9.75 -8.38 -13.03
CA PRO A 148 -9.03 -7.12 -13.22
C PRO A 148 -9.93 -5.95 -13.59
N HIS A 149 -10.93 -6.19 -14.43
CA HIS A 149 -11.92 -5.18 -14.81
C HIS A 149 -12.73 -4.70 -13.60
N ASP A 150 -13.24 -5.60 -12.76
CA ASP A 150 -14.07 -5.21 -11.62
C ASP A 150 -13.24 -4.59 -10.49
N TYR A 151 -11.99 -5.04 -10.33
CA TYR A 151 -11.02 -4.52 -9.36
C TYR A 151 -10.59 -3.09 -9.69
N LEU A 152 -10.32 -2.79 -10.96
CA LEU A 152 -9.92 -1.45 -11.41
C LEU A 152 -11.12 -0.54 -11.66
N GLY A 153 -12.28 -1.10 -11.99
CA GLY A 153 -13.49 -0.34 -12.31
C GLY A 153 -13.47 0.36 -13.67
N GLY A 154 -12.42 0.16 -14.47
CA GLY A 154 -12.26 0.70 -15.81
C GLY A 154 -11.00 0.19 -16.51
N THR A 155 -10.83 0.56 -17.79
CA THR A 155 -9.70 0.11 -18.62
C THR A 155 -8.70 1.22 -18.95
N SER A 156 -8.99 2.46 -18.58
CA SER A 156 -8.09 3.60 -18.74
C SER A 156 -7.96 4.37 -17.42
N ALA A 157 -6.85 5.08 -17.25
CA ALA A 157 -6.51 5.75 -15.99
C ALA A 157 -7.54 6.80 -15.54
N ASP A 158 -8.30 7.37 -16.48
CA ASP A 158 -9.38 8.35 -16.23
C ASP A 158 -10.76 7.72 -15.96
N GLN A 159 -10.85 6.39 -15.96
CA GLN A 159 -12.09 5.62 -15.80
C GLN A 159 -12.04 4.63 -14.62
N LEU A 160 -11.04 4.76 -13.74
CA LEU A 160 -10.88 3.85 -12.61
C LEU A 160 -11.94 4.15 -11.53
N HIS A 161 -12.49 3.09 -10.92
CA HIS A 161 -13.54 3.18 -9.91
C HIS A 161 -13.35 2.13 -8.83
N PHE A 162 -12.79 2.56 -7.71
CA PHE A 162 -12.58 1.83 -6.46
C PHE A 162 -12.51 2.82 -5.30
N PRO A 163 -12.86 2.40 -4.07
CA PRO A 163 -12.87 3.27 -2.90
C PRO A 163 -11.44 3.55 -2.40
N GLY A 164 -11.30 4.50 -1.48
CA GLY A 164 -10.00 4.82 -0.91
C GLY A 164 -10.07 5.80 0.24
N PHE A 165 -8.92 6.33 0.64
CA PHE A 165 -8.82 7.39 1.61
C PHE A 165 -9.30 8.72 1.01
N GLY A 166 -10.15 9.45 1.72
CA GLY A 166 -10.40 10.86 1.41
C GLY A 166 -9.24 11.73 1.90
N LEU A 167 -8.98 12.84 1.19
CA LEU A 167 -7.87 13.74 1.50
C LEU A 167 -7.90 14.28 2.94
N ASP A 168 -9.08 14.66 3.44
CA ASP A 168 -9.22 15.19 4.80
C ASP A 168 -8.99 14.12 5.87
N ALA A 169 -9.41 12.87 5.62
CA ALA A 169 -9.11 11.75 6.50
C ALA A 169 -7.61 11.43 6.52
N ALA A 170 -6.97 11.42 5.35
CA ALA A 170 -5.52 11.24 5.25
C ALA A 170 -4.75 12.35 5.98
N ARG A 171 -5.14 13.62 5.84
CA ARG A 171 -4.57 14.74 6.60
C ARG A 171 -4.76 14.55 8.10
N LEU A 172 -5.96 14.18 8.56
CA LEU A 172 -6.19 13.90 9.98
C LEU A 172 -5.25 12.80 10.51
N LEU A 173 -5.09 11.71 9.77
CA LEU A 173 -4.21 10.61 10.16
C LEU A 173 -2.74 11.05 10.21
N PHE A 174 -2.24 11.74 9.18
CA PHE A 174 -0.83 12.11 9.09
C PHE A 174 -0.44 13.30 9.97
N GLU A 175 -1.22 14.38 9.92
CA GLU A 175 -0.94 15.66 10.58
C GLU A 175 -1.53 15.67 12.00
N GLY A 176 -2.74 15.14 12.16
CA GLY A 176 -3.48 15.17 13.42
C GLY A 176 -3.21 13.99 14.35
N ARG A 177 -2.77 12.84 13.85
CA ARG A 177 -2.51 11.61 14.64
C ARG A 177 -1.09 11.07 14.50
N SER A 178 -0.28 11.66 13.62
CA SER A 178 1.09 11.20 13.37
C SER A 178 1.16 9.72 12.97
N ALA A 179 0.19 9.25 12.16
CA ALA A 179 0.28 7.95 11.51
C ALA A 179 1.58 7.88 10.68
N ALA A 180 2.31 6.78 10.81
CA ALA A 180 3.49 6.55 10.00
C ALA A 180 3.11 6.21 8.55
N GLY A 181 1.93 5.62 8.33
CA GLY A 181 1.54 5.13 7.01
C GLY A 181 0.06 4.90 6.79
N ILE A 182 -0.30 4.64 5.53
CA ILE A 182 -1.62 4.14 5.12
C ILE A 182 -1.47 2.95 4.18
N GLY A 183 -2.47 2.08 4.13
CA GLY A 183 -2.54 0.98 3.19
C GLY A 183 -3.99 0.59 2.92
N THR A 184 -4.27 -0.01 1.76
CA THR A 184 -5.64 -0.36 1.33
C THR A 184 -5.62 -1.65 0.52
N ASP A 185 -6.77 -2.31 0.42
CA ASP A 185 -6.99 -3.50 -0.41
C ASP A 185 -7.48 -3.18 -1.84
N THR A 186 -7.26 -1.94 -2.30
CA THR A 186 -7.57 -1.41 -3.64
C THR A 186 -6.30 -1.13 -4.46
N ALA A 187 -6.45 -0.68 -5.71
CA ALA A 187 -5.31 -0.45 -6.61
C ALA A 187 -4.50 0.84 -6.31
N GLY A 188 -5.07 1.76 -5.53
CA GLY A 188 -4.45 3.04 -5.16
C GLY A 188 -4.98 3.54 -3.82
N ALA A 189 -4.25 4.47 -3.18
CA ALA A 189 -4.57 4.93 -1.83
C ALA A 189 -5.82 5.82 -1.78
N GLU A 190 -6.05 6.64 -2.81
CA GLU A 190 -7.27 7.43 -2.99
C GLU A 190 -8.31 6.68 -3.84
N PRO A 191 -9.58 7.14 -3.89
CA PRO A 191 -10.55 6.59 -4.83
C PRO A 191 -10.06 6.68 -6.28
N GLY A 192 -10.41 5.69 -7.11
CA GLY A 192 -10.00 5.63 -8.52
C GLY A 192 -10.43 6.85 -9.35
N ALA A 193 -11.52 7.52 -8.94
CA ALA A 193 -11.98 8.76 -9.55
C ALA A 193 -11.06 9.97 -9.30
N ASP A 194 -10.16 9.90 -8.32
CA ASP A 194 -9.15 10.93 -8.05
C ASP A 194 -7.92 10.77 -8.97
N THR A 195 -8.04 11.33 -10.17
CA THR A 195 -6.94 11.42 -11.15
C THR A 195 -5.79 12.35 -10.72
N GLY A 196 -5.95 13.07 -9.61
CA GLY A 196 -4.97 13.96 -9.03
C GLY A 196 -4.02 13.29 -8.03
N PHE A 197 -4.24 12.01 -7.69
CA PHE A 197 -3.42 11.28 -6.70
C PHE A 197 -3.26 12.06 -5.40
N SER A 198 -4.34 12.67 -4.89
CA SER A 198 -4.24 13.68 -3.84
C SER A 198 -3.71 13.12 -2.53
N VAL A 199 -4.08 11.87 -2.20
CA VAL A 199 -3.63 11.20 -0.98
C VAL A 199 -2.22 10.66 -1.15
N SER A 200 -1.92 10.02 -2.29
CA SER A 200 -0.61 9.49 -2.60
C SER A 200 0.45 10.60 -2.60
N ARG A 201 0.14 11.77 -3.18
CA ARG A 201 1.02 12.95 -3.11
C ARG A 201 1.20 13.46 -1.68
N LEU A 202 0.13 13.59 -0.91
CA LEU A 202 0.20 14.00 0.50
C LEU A 202 1.06 13.02 1.33
N ALA A 203 0.83 11.72 1.19
CA ALA A 203 1.54 10.68 1.93
C ALA A 203 3.03 10.71 1.61
N LEU A 204 3.36 10.85 0.32
CA LEU A 204 4.72 10.74 -0.20
C LEU A 204 5.46 12.07 -0.24
N GLU A 205 4.82 13.20 0.13
CA GLU A 205 5.41 14.54 0.17
C GLU A 205 6.60 14.63 1.14
N ASN A 206 6.59 13.89 2.26
CA ASN A 206 7.68 13.92 3.24
C ASN A 206 7.88 12.59 4.00
N ARG A 207 7.24 11.49 3.59
CA ARG A 207 7.26 10.22 4.34
C ARG A 207 7.49 9.05 3.39
N LEU A 208 8.28 8.10 3.86
CA LEU A 208 8.51 6.82 3.22
C LEU A 208 7.42 5.87 3.73
N ILE A 209 6.43 5.55 2.87
CA ILE A 209 5.32 4.66 3.22
C ILE A 209 4.94 3.81 2.02
#